data_AF-A0AAU3TUB2-F1
#
_entry.id   AF-A0AAU3TUB2-F1
#
_cell.length_a   1.000
_cell.length_b   1.000
_cell.length_c   1.000
_cell.angle_alpha   90.00
_cell.angle_beta   90.00
_cell.angle_gamma   90.00
#
_symmetry.space_group_name_H-M   'P 1'
#
loop_
_entity.id
_entity.type
_entity.pdbx_description
1 polymer ?
#
loop_
_entity_poly.entity_id
_entity_poly.type
_entity_poly.pdbx_seq_one_letter_code
_entity_poly.pdbx_strand_id
1 'polypeptide(L)'
;MLAGILFAMVPAGQAAGADGACDGGFSARLRCWYDWLGRGAVTVRLNRALSLDAAGDRADRVGAVLGRRENLVVEVPAGVTTGEGGTVLLVLAGHRFVDPEARISRLTPVTVQELNGRHVCDPGDIHDLCALLGRREMTGRELTARSDVAVLGAEHSVAIGSAASHPPASSAAREKTKGASGQSGTDPATILVAVMAVLLVLLLAALVYVVRRSRPLAAPHAGALPASSGRAAETTTRLRTTPAAAPGRSPASRKGPSRSAVVRTDLHPQGYVELDRVLYRAVWAQPGQPPPGPGARVDVTEAPEPDSDVLYAFPPATGRQTHAR
;
A
#
# COMPACT_ATOMS: atom_id res chain seq x y z
N MET A 1 30.74 24.29 -19.50
CA MET A 1 30.04 23.74 -18.32
C MET A 1 28.98 22.76 -18.82
N LEU A 2 29.32 21.48 -18.85
CA LEU A 2 28.47 20.37 -19.32
C LEU A 2 28.11 19.54 -18.08
N ALA A 3 26.89 19.68 -17.58
CA ALA A 3 26.37 18.89 -16.47
C ALA A 3 25.73 17.62 -17.06
N GLY A 4 26.48 16.51 -17.02
CA GLY A 4 26.00 15.19 -17.39
C GLY A 4 25.10 14.62 -16.29
N ILE A 5 23.84 14.38 -16.62
CA ILE A 5 22.86 13.74 -15.74
C ILE A 5 23.15 12.23 -15.77
N LEU A 6 23.69 11.70 -14.66
CA LEU A 6 23.76 10.26 -14.43
C LEU A 6 22.36 9.74 -14.09
N PHE A 7 21.75 9.01 -15.02
CA PHE A 7 20.58 8.19 -14.74
C PHE A 7 21.04 6.91 -14.04
N ALA A 8 20.72 6.78 -12.75
CA ALA A 8 20.87 5.54 -12.02
C ALA A 8 19.82 4.54 -12.55
N MET A 9 20.25 3.56 -13.34
CA MET A 9 19.41 2.42 -13.71
C MET A 9 19.10 1.63 -12.44
N VAL A 10 17.83 1.67 -12.00
CA VAL A 10 17.33 0.76 -10.97
C VAL A 10 17.39 -0.65 -11.55
N PRO A 11 18.06 -1.62 -10.91
CA PRO A 11 18.06 -3.00 -11.38
C PRO A 11 16.62 -3.51 -11.34
N ALA A 12 16.08 -3.87 -12.51
CA ALA A 12 14.86 -4.67 -12.58
C ALA A 12 15.13 -5.95 -11.78
N GLY A 13 14.40 -6.12 -10.67
CA GLY A 13 14.49 -7.31 -9.84
C GLY A 13 14.29 -8.53 -10.73
N GLN A 14 15.25 -9.45 -10.72
CA GLN A 14 15.10 -10.70 -11.44
C GLN A 14 13.88 -11.42 -10.86
N ALA A 15 12.81 -11.54 -11.65
CA ALA A 15 11.76 -12.49 -11.38
C ALA A 15 12.41 -13.87 -11.47
N ALA A 16 12.79 -14.42 -10.30
CA ALA A 16 13.22 -15.80 -10.22
C ALA A 16 12.01 -16.65 -10.63
N GLY A 17 11.99 -17.06 -11.90
CA GLY A 17 11.05 -18.06 -12.40
C GLY A 17 11.25 -19.32 -11.58
N ALA A 18 10.35 -19.57 -10.63
CA ALA A 18 10.36 -20.73 -9.76
C ALA A 18 9.93 -22.02 -10.51
N ASP A 19 10.34 -22.16 -11.76
CA ASP A 19 9.87 -23.18 -12.69
C ASP A 19 10.48 -24.57 -12.40
N GLY A 20 11.22 -24.74 -11.29
CA GLY A 20 11.96 -25.97 -11.00
C GLY A 20 12.02 -26.48 -9.56
N ALA A 21 11.27 -25.95 -8.58
CA ALA A 21 11.53 -26.36 -7.18
C ALA A 21 10.31 -26.71 -6.29
N CYS A 22 9.08 -26.42 -6.71
CA CYS A 22 7.89 -26.66 -5.88
C CYS A 22 6.91 -27.64 -6.57
N ASP A 23 7.35 -28.87 -6.80
CA ASP A 23 6.47 -29.94 -7.28
C ASP A 23 5.66 -30.57 -6.12
N GLY A 24 4.51 -31.15 -6.47
CA GLY A 24 3.62 -31.83 -5.52
C GLY A 24 2.22 -31.23 -5.41
N GLY A 25 1.52 -31.58 -4.33
CA GLY A 25 0.20 -31.05 -3.98
C GLY A 25 0.23 -29.60 -3.50
N PHE A 26 -0.95 -29.04 -3.26
CA PHE A 26 -1.12 -27.70 -2.68
C PHE A 26 -0.27 -27.47 -1.41
N SER A 27 -0.29 -28.39 -0.44
CA SER A 27 0.43 -28.23 0.83
C SER A 27 1.94 -28.31 0.66
N ALA A 28 2.43 -29.12 -0.28
CA ALA A 28 3.85 -29.18 -0.61
C ALA A 28 4.34 -27.87 -1.24
N ARG A 29 3.53 -27.28 -2.14
CA ARG A 29 3.80 -25.97 -2.75
C ARG A 29 3.79 -24.84 -1.72
N LEU A 30 2.81 -24.80 -0.83
CA LEU A 30 2.76 -23.78 0.23
C LEU A 30 4.00 -23.84 1.13
N ARG A 31 4.43 -25.04 1.53
CA ARG A 31 5.66 -25.20 2.33
C ARG A 31 6.88 -24.68 1.56
N CYS A 32 6.99 -25.03 0.29
CA CYS A 32 8.07 -24.57 -0.57
C CYS A 32 8.09 -23.03 -0.67
N TRP A 33 6.94 -22.39 -0.91
CA TRP A 33 6.86 -20.93 -1.01
C TRP A 33 7.08 -20.21 0.32
N TYR A 34 6.68 -20.79 1.44
CA TYR A 34 6.87 -20.18 2.77
C TYR A 34 8.34 -19.82 3.06
N ASP A 35 9.27 -20.69 2.67
CA ASP A 35 10.71 -20.46 2.81
C ASP A 35 11.18 -19.27 1.97
N TRP A 36 10.53 -19.02 0.83
CA TRP A 36 10.84 -17.92 -0.08
C TRP A 36 10.19 -16.60 0.35
N LEU A 37 8.97 -16.66 0.91
CA LEU A 37 8.25 -15.50 1.46
C LEU A 37 9.01 -14.82 2.61
N GLY A 38 9.95 -15.52 3.25
CA GLY A 38 10.85 -14.93 4.26
C GLY A 38 12.00 -14.13 3.68
N ARG A 39 12.26 -14.25 2.37
CA ARG A 39 13.38 -13.60 1.67
C ARG A 39 12.92 -12.44 0.77
N GLY A 40 11.62 -12.35 0.47
CA GLY A 40 11.04 -11.30 -0.34
C GLY A 40 9.69 -11.70 -0.93
N ALA A 41 9.21 -10.87 -1.87
CA ALA A 41 7.96 -11.14 -2.58
C ALA A 41 8.07 -12.37 -3.47
N VAL A 42 7.02 -13.19 -3.49
CA VAL A 42 6.84 -14.38 -4.31
C VAL A 42 5.60 -14.19 -5.16
N THR A 43 5.79 -14.16 -6.48
CA THR A 43 4.69 -14.11 -7.45
C THR A 43 4.34 -15.53 -7.91
N VAL A 44 3.10 -15.94 -7.66
CA VAL A 44 2.54 -17.22 -8.09
C VAL A 44 1.54 -16.97 -9.21
N ARG A 45 1.92 -17.36 -10.43
CA ARG A 45 1.04 -17.31 -11.60
C ARG A 45 0.31 -18.64 -11.78
N LEU A 46 -1.02 -18.62 -11.66
CA LEU A 46 -1.85 -19.80 -11.86
C LEU A 46 -2.06 -20.06 -13.35
N ASN A 47 -1.36 -21.05 -13.90
CA ASN A 47 -1.52 -21.42 -15.31
C ASN A 47 -2.53 -22.57 -15.54
N ARG A 48 -3.02 -23.18 -14.45
CA ARG A 48 -3.99 -24.29 -14.47
C ARG A 48 -4.72 -24.39 -13.14
N ALA A 49 -5.81 -25.14 -13.13
CA ALA A 49 -6.53 -25.45 -11.91
C ALA A 49 -5.62 -26.16 -10.90
N LEU A 50 -5.63 -25.65 -9.68
CA LEU A 50 -4.90 -26.20 -8.55
C LEU A 50 -5.92 -26.85 -7.60
N SER A 51 -5.87 -28.18 -7.50
CA SER A 51 -6.67 -28.92 -6.54
C SER A 51 -6.21 -28.65 -5.12
N LEU A 52 -7.16 -28.65 -4.18
CA LEU A 52 -6.88 -28.55 -2.77
C LEU A 52 -6.62 -29.97 -2.22
N ASP A 53 -5.48 -30.18 -1.57
CA ASP A 53 -5.15 -31.45 -0.93
C ASP A 53 -6.08 -31.72 0.26
N ALA A 54 -6.13 -32.96 0.78
CA ALA A 54 -6.87 -33.30 1.99
C ALA A 54 -6.41 -32.46 3.21
N ALA A 55 -7.28 -32.32 4.21
CA ALA A 55 -7.14 -31.36 5.30
C ALA A 55 -5.82 -31.47 6.09
N GLY A 56 -5.28 -32.68 6.31
CA GLY A 56 -3.96 -32.98 6.90
C GLY A 56 -3.25 -31.84 7.65
N ASP A 57 -2.02 -31.52 7.24
CA ASP A 57 -1.24 -30.39 7.77
C ASP A 57 -1.62 -29.04 7.12
N ARG A 58 -2.70 -29.00 6.33
CA ARG A 58 -3.05 -27.85 5.48
C ARG A 58 -3.29 -26.59 6.31
N ALA A 59 -4.05 -26.71 7.39
CA ALA A 59 -4.40 -25.60 8.27
C ALA A 59 -3.16 -24.90 8.86
N ASP A 60 -2.13 -25.66 9.24
CA ASP A 60 -0.90 -25.09 9.79
C ASP A 60 -0.07 -24.38 8.72
N ARG A 61 -0.04 -24.91 7.49
CA ARG A 61 0.64 -24.25 6.36
C ARG A 61 -0.06 -22.97 5.93
N VAL A 62 -1.39 -22.98 5.92
CA VAL A 62 -2.21 -21.78 5.68
C VAL A 62 -1.87 -20.70 6.71
N GLY A 63 -1.83 -21.05 8.00
CA GLY A 63 -1.46 -20.11 9.07
C GLY A 63 -0.05 -19.54 8.93
N ALA A 64 0.91 -20.37 8.52
CA ALA A 64 2.29 -19.91 8.29
C ALA A 64 2.38 -18.87 7.16
N VAL A 65 1.68 -19.09 6.05
CA VAL A 65 1.66 -18.16 4.91
C VAL A 65 0.93 -16.86 5.26
N LEU A 66 -0.14 -16.94 6.05
CA LEU A 66 -0.93 -15.77 6.44
C LEU A 66 -0.10 -14.69 7.13
N GLY A 67 0.87 -15.08 7.97
CA GLY A 67 1.78 -14.16 8.64
C GLY A 67 2.80 -13.46 7.73
N ARG A 68 2.83 -13.81 6.44
CA ARG A 68 3.71 -13.22 5.40
C ARG A 68 2.94 -12.92 4.11
N ARG A 69 1.63 -12.75 4.20
CA ARG A 69 0.75 -12.64 3.03
C ARG A 69 1.07 -11.44 2.14
N GLU A 70 1.60 -10.37 2.71
CA GLU A 70 2.06 -9.17 2.00
C GLU A 70 3.17 -9.47 0.98
N ASN A 71 3.92 -10.54 1.19
CA ASN A 71 4.93 -10.99 0.25
C ASN A 71 4.37 -11.96 -0.80
N LEU A 72 3.11 -12.38 -0.70
CA LEU A 72 2.49 -13.30 -1.65
C LEU A 72 1.66 -12.52 -2.68
N VAL A 73 2.10 -12.59 -3.94
CA VAL A 73 1.36 -12.08 -5.09
C VAL A 73 0.78 -13.25 -5.86
N VAL A 74 -0.51 -13.22 -6.18
CA VAL A 74 -1.16 -14.24 -7.01
C VAL A 74 -1.71 -13.61 -8.29
N GLU A 75 -1.32 -14.18 -9.42
CA GLU A 75 -1.80 -13.81 -10.76
C GLU A 75 -2.67 -14.92 -11.35
N VAL A 76 -3.84 -14.56 -11.86
CA VAL A 76 -4.74 -15.48 -12.57
C VAL A 76 -4.97 -14.96 -13.99
N PRO A 77 -4.33 -15.55 -15.01
CA PRO A 77 -4.47 -15.15 -16.41
C PRO A 77 -5.85 -15.44 -17.01
N ALA A 78 -6.12 -14.81 -18.16
CA ALA A 78 -7.31 -15.04 -18.97
C ALA A 78 -7.53 -16.54 -19.26
N GLY A 79 -8.79 -16.98 -19.21
CA GLY A 79 -9.19 -18.35 -19.54
C GLY A 79 -8.75 -19.42 -18.53
N VAL A 80 -8.01 -19.08 -17.48
CA VAL A 80 -7.61 -20.03 -16.44
C VAL A 80 -8.72 -20.20 -15.40
N THR A 81 -8.98 -21.46 -15.01
CA THR A 81 -9.80 -21.79 -13.85
C THR A 81 -8.90 -22.07 -12.65
N THR A 82 -9.16 -21.47 -11.49
CA THR A 82 -8.26 -21.58 -10.32
C THR A 82 -8.28 -22.96 -9.66
N GLY A 83 -9.41 -23.66 -9.67
CA GLY A 83 -9.63 -24.79 -8.76
C GLY A 83 -9.70 -24.35 -7.30
N GLU A 84 -10.17 -25.22 -6.40
CA GLU A 84 -10.35 -24.85 -4.99
C GLU A 84 -9.02 -24.43 -4.33
N GLY A 85 -7.92 -25.13 -4.63
CA GLY A 85 -6.58 -24.78 -4.12
C GLY A 85 -6.07 -23.44 -4.64
N GLY A 86 -6.28 -23.15 -5.93
CA GLY A 86 -5.92 -21.85 -6.50
C GLY A 86 -6.75 -20.71 -5.90
N THR A 87 -8.03 -20.97 -5.61
CA THR A 87 -8.88 -20.01 -4.92
C THR A 87 -8.40 -19.75 -3.49
N VAL A 88 -7.97 -20.79 -2.75
CA VAL A 88 -7.37 -20.60 -1.42
C VAL A 88 -6.09 -19.75 -1.52
N LEU A 89 -5.23 -19.96 -2.52
CA LEU A 89 -4.06 -19.08 -2.72
C LEU A 89 -4.46 -17.63 -2.95
N LEU A 90 -5.47 -17.39 -3.78
CA LEU A 90 -5.95 -16.05 -4.06
C LEU A 90 -6.45 -15.36 -2.79
N VAL A 91 -7.16 -16.09 -1.92
CA VAL A 91 -7.60 -15.58 -0.61
C VAL A 91 -6.42 -15.25 0.30
N LEU A 92 -5.39 -16.11 0.32
CA LEU A 92 -4.23 -15.94 1.18
C LEU A 92 -3.28 -14.83 0.73
N ALA A 93 -3.28 -14.47 -0.55
CA ALA A 93 -2.39 -13.45 -1.09
C ALA A 93 -2.74 -12.05 -0.59
N GLY A 94 -1.71 -11.27 -0.24
CA GLY A 94 -1.84 -9.84 0.07
C GLY A 94 -2.00 -8.99 -1.20
N HIS A 95 -1.51 -9.47 -2.34
CA HIS A 95 -1.66 -8.83 -3.64
C HIS A 95 -2.27 -9.80 -4.65
N ARG A 96 -3.33 -9.37 -5.34
CA ARG A 96 -4.18 -10.25 -6.14
C ARG A 96 -4.43 -9.60 -7.49
N PHE A 97 -4.05 -10.28 -8.55
CA PHE A 97 -4.27 -9.83 -9.93
C PHE A 97 -5.05 -10.90 -10.68
N VAL A 98 -6.24 -10.54 -11.13
CA VAL A 98 -7.14 -11.47 -11.81
C VAL A 98 -7.56 -10.88 -13.14
N ASP A 99 -7.36 -11.64 -14.21
CA ASP A 99 -7.84 -11.28 -15.53
C ASP A 99 -9.38 -11.35 -15.56
N PRO A 100 -10.08 -10.41 -16.23
CA PRO A 100 -11.54 -10.41 -16.29
C PRO A 100 -12.17 -11.71 -16.81
N GLU A 101 -11.47 -12.46 -17.65
CA GLU A 101 -11.91 -13.73 -18.24
C GLU A 101 -11.51 -14.98 -17.43
N ALA A 102 -10.76 -14.82 -16.35
CA ALA A 102 -10.45 -15.92 -15.45
C ALA A 102 -11.71 -16.46 -14.75
N ARG A 103 -11.71 -17.75 -14.37
CA ARG A 103 -12.78 -18.38 -13.60
C ARG A 103 -12.29 -18.77 -12.21
N ILE A 104 -12.89 -18.20 -11.19
CA ILE A 104 -12.49 -18.38 -9.78
C ILE A 104 -13.42 -19.38 -9.14
N SER A 105 -12.93 -20.61 -8.97
CA SER A 105 -13.69 -21.73 -8.42
C SER A 105 -14.21 -21.42 -7.01
N ARG A 106 -15.40 -21.94 -6.68
CA ARG A 106 -15.97 -21.78 -5.34
C ARG A 106 -15.12 -22.46 -4.27
N LEU A 107 -15.15 -21.92 -3.05
CA LEU A 107 -14.66 -22.60 -1.86
C LEU A 107 -15.77 -23.50 -1.30
N THR A 108 -15.43 -24.71 -0.87
CA THR A 108 -16.41 -25.56 -0.19
C THR A 108 -16.71 -25.02 1.22
N PRO A 109 -17.88 -25.34 1.80
CA PRO A 109 -18.22 -24.90 3.16
C PRO A 109 -17.17 -25.34 4.21
N VAL A 110 -16.60 -26.53 4.03
CA VAL A 110 -15.53 -27.05 4.90
C VAL A 110 -14.29 -26.17 4.82
N THR A 111 -13.85 -25.81 3.61
CA THR A 111 -12.70 -24.93 3.41
C THR A 111 -12.94 -23.52 3.96
N VAL A 112 -14.14 -22.96 3.77
CA VAL A 112 -14.51 -21.65 4.35
C VAL A 112 -14.45 -21.70 5.88
N GLN A 113 -14.96 -22.77 6.50
CA GLN A 113 -14.91 -22.95 7.95
C GLN A 113 -13.47 -23.07 8.47
N GLU A 114 -12.60 -23.80 7.77
CA GLU A 114 -11.18 -23.93 8.12
C GLU A 114 -10.44 -22.58 8.04
N LEU A 115 -10.67 -21.81 6.97
CA LEU A 115 -10.08 -20.49 6.80
C LEU A 115 -10.59 -19.48 7.84
N ASN A 116 -11.89 -19.53 8.17
CA ASN A 116 -12.48 -18.73 9.25
C ASN A 116 -11.86 -19.06 10.61
N GLY A 117 -11.62 -20.35 10.90
CA GLY A 117 -10.93 -20.79 12.13
C GLY A 117 -9.50 -20.24 12.29
N ARG A 118 -8.91 -19.70 11.21
CA ARG A 118 -7.60 -19.03 11.19
C ARG A 118 -7.70 -17.51 11.02
N HIS A 119 -8.89 -16.94 11.12
CA HIS A 119 -9.15 -15.52 10.90
C HIS A 119 -8.71 -15.01 9.50
N VAL A 120 -8.70 -15.90 8.50
CA VAL A 120 -8.45 -15.52 7.11
C VAL A 120 -9.68 -14.89 6.48
N CYS A 121 -10.85 -15.40 6.85
CA CYS A 121 -12.15 -14.96 6.38
C CYS A 121 -12.91 -14.29 7.54
N ASP A 122 -13.65 -13.22 7.25
CA ASP A 122 -14.65 -12.68 8.16
C ASP A 122 -16.07 -12.95 7.62
N PRO A 123 -16.81 -13.92 8.18
CA PRO A 123 -18.16 -14.22 7.71
C PRO A 123 -19.17 -13.10 7.99
N GLY A 124 -18.83 -12.15 8.87
CA GLY A 124 -19.65 -10.97 9.14
C GLY A 124 -19.53 -9.88 8.07
N ASP A 125 -18.45 -9.90 7.29
CA ASP A 125 -18.23 -8.94 6.22
C ASP A 125 -18.73 -9.50 4.87
N ILE A 126 -19.73 -8.83 4.30
CA ILE A 126 -20.31 -9.20 3.00
C ILE A 126 -19.35 -8.94 1.82
N HIS A 127 -18.31 -8.14 2.05
CA HIS A 127 -17.25 -7.85 1.09
C HIS A 127 -16.05 -8.79 1.25
N ASP A 128 -16.05 -9.66 2.27
CA ASP A 128 -15.01 -10.66 2.46
C ASP A 128 -14.94 -11.62 1.26
N LEU A 129 -13.73 -11.85 0.78
CA LEU A 129 -13.49 -12.65 -0.42
C LEU A 129 -13.95 -14.10 -0.22
N CYS A 130 -13.84 -14.66 0.99
CA CYS A 130 -14.34 -16.00 1.27
C CYS A 130 -15.87 -16.04 1.30
N ALA A 131 -16.53 -15.01 1.84
CA ALA A 131 -17.98 -14.92 1.83
C ALA A 131 -18.55 -14.87 0.41
N LEU A 132 -17.86 -14.19 -0.52
CA LEU A 132 -18.20 -14.16 -1.95
C LEU A 132 -17.97 -15.53 -2.61
N LEU A 133 -16.77 -16.10 -2.45
CA LEU A 133 -16.35 -17.32 -3.13
C LEU A 133 -16.90 -18.61 -2.51
N GLY A 134 -17.41 -18.56 -1.27
CA GLY A 134 -18.11 -19.67 -0.63
C GLY A 134 -19.52 -19.90 -1.18
N ARG A 135 -20.12 -18.91 -1.85
CA ARG A 135 -21.49 -19.00 -2.37
C ARG A 135 -21.56 -19.58 -3.77
N ARG A 136 -20.63 -19.19 -4.65
CA ARG A 136 -20.61 -19.62 -6.05
C ARG A 136 -19.26 -19.36 -6.70
N GLU A 137 -19.06 -20.01 -7.83
CA GLU A 137 -17.98 -19.66 -8.77
C GLU A 137 -18.22 -18.28 -9.37
N MET A 138 -17.15 -17.52 -9.60
CA MET A 138 -17.20 -16.16 -10.12
C MET A 138 -16.22 -15.99 -11.28
N THR A 139 -16.54 -15.09 -12.20
CA THR A 139 -15.57 -14.64 -13.21
C THR A 139 -14.65 -13.59 -12.60
N GLY A 140 -13.47 -13.39 -13.20
CA GLY A 140 -12.55 -12.33 -12.79
C GLY A 140 -13.22 -10.96 -12.81
N ARG A 141 -14.02 -10.67 -13.85
CA ARG A 141 -14.80 -9.43 -13.96
C ARG A 141 -15.77 -9.23 -12.79
N GLU A 142 -16.49 -10.27 -12.39
CA GLU A 142 -17.40 -10.19 -11.25
C GLU A 142 -16.65 -10.00 -9.93
N LEU A 143 -15.47 -10.62 -9.80
CA LEU A 143 -14.65 -10.54 -8.61
C LEU A 143 -14.05 -9.14 -8.43
N THR A 144 -13.44 -8.59 -9.48
CA THR A 144 -12.83 -7.25 -9.49
C THR A 144 -13.87 -6.14 -9.32
N ALA A 145 -15.13 -6.38 -9.68
CA ALA A 145 -16.21 -5.41 -9.49
C ALA A 145 -16.77 -5.37 -8.06
N ARG A 146 -16.51 -6.41 -7.23
CA ARG A 146 -17.12 -6.60 -5.91
C ARG A 146 -16.13 -6.62 -4.75
N SER A 147 -14.84 -6.68 -5.05
CA SER A 147 -13.77 -6.82 -4.05
C SER A 147 -12.54 -6.03 -4.49
N ASP A 148 -11.59 -5.82 -3.58
CA ASP A 148 -10.33 -5.09 -3.81
C ASP A 148 -9.28 -5.88 -4.62
N VAL A 149 -9.73 -6.76 -5.53
CA VAL A 149 -8.86 -7.53 -6.43
C VAL A 149 -8.53 -6.67 -7.65
N ALA A 150 -7.23 -6.50 -7.93
CA ALA A 150 -6.78 -5.74 -9.09
C ALA A 150 -6.99 -6.52 -10.40
N VAL A 151 -7.28 -5.79 -11.47
CA VAL A 151 -7.39 -6.37 -12.82
C VAL A 151 -5.97 -6.65 -13.34
N LEU A 152 -5.69 -7.90 -13.72
CA LEU A 152 -4.41 -8.25 -14.32
C LEU A 152 -4.21 -7.48 -15.64
N GLY A 153 -3.05 -6.83 -15.79
CA GLY A 153 -2.75 -6.03 -16.99
C GLY A 153 -3.44 -4.66 -17.04
N ALA A 154 -4.24 -4.29 -16.04
CA ALA A 154 -4.75 -2.92 -15.90
C ALA A 154 -3.76 -1.96 -15.22
N GLU A 155 -2.54 -2.41 -14.95
CA GLU A 155 -1.47 -1.47 -14.66
C GLU A 155 -1.24 -0.60 -15.89
N HIS A 156 -1.73 0.62 -15.79
CA HIS A 156 -1.01 1.79 -16.25
C HIS A 156 0.43 1.66 -15.76
N SER A 157 1.29 1.04 -16.56
CA SER A 157 2.70 1.36 -16.53
C SER A 157 2.78 2.86 -16.78
N VAL A 158 2.82 3.65 -15.71
CA VAL A 158 3.32 5.01 -15.80
C VAL A 158 4.81 4.83 -16.05
N ALA A 159 5.16 4.64 -17.31
CA ALA A 159 6.51 4.81 -17.79
C ALA A 159 6.86 6.27 -17.51
N ILE A 160 7.57 6.52 -16.41
CA ILE A 160 8.17 7.82 -16.14
C ILE A 160 9.38 7.94 -17.09
N GLY A 161 9.13 8.22 -18.39
CA GLY A 161 10.11 8.44 -19.46
C GLY A 161 10.99 7.22 -19.81
N SER A 162 11.25 6.83 -21.05
CA SER A 162 11.47 7.62 -22.24
C SER A 162 11.11 6.80 -23.49
N ALA A 163 10.36 7.42 -24.39
CA ALA A 163 10.17 6.92 -25.74
C ALA A 163 11.48 7.12 -26.53
N ALA A 164 12.13 6.01 -26.87
CA ALA A 164 13.05 5.95 -28.00
C ALA A 164 12.87 4.61 -28.72
N SER A 165 12.12 4.69 -29.80
CA SER A 165 11.97 3.74 -30.89
C SER A 165 13.29 3.04 -31.25
N HIS A 166 13.27 1.74 -31.56
CA HIS A 166 13.91 1.11 -32.73
C HIS A 166 13.46 -0.38 -32.89
N PRO A 167 13.44 -0.94 -34.11
CA PRO A 167 12.61 -2.09 -34.51
C PRO A 167 13.34 -3.46 -34.46
N PRO A 168 12.65 -4.59 -34.78
CA PRO A 168 13.14 -5.94 -34.49
C PRO A 168 13.82 -6.63 -35.68
N ALA A 169 14.85 -7.42 -35.40
CA ALA A 169 15.38 -8.55 -36.18
C ALA A 169 16.44 -9.25 -35.31
N SER A 170 16.71 -10.55 -35.31
CA SER A 170 16.14 -11.73 -35.95
C SER A 170 16.71 -12.97 -35.24
N SER A 171 15.97 -14.06 -35.31
CA SER A 171 16.34 -15.48 -35.13
C SER A 171 17.81 -15.93 -35.09
N ALA A 172 18.02 -16.93 -34.22
CA ALA A 172 18.88 -18.11 -34.36
C ALA A 172 20.40 -17.96 -34.24
N ALA A 173 20.98 -18.61 -33.21
CA ALA A 173 21.80 -19.81 -33.41
C ALA A 173 22.17 -20.42 -32.05
N ARG A 174 22.09 -21.75 -32.04
CA ARG A 174 22.42 -22.66 -30.97
C ARG A 174 23.93 -22.84 -30.98
N GLU A 175 24.65 -22.40 -29.94
CA GLU A 175 26.06 -22.76 -29.79
C GLU A 175 26.33 -23.30 -28.38
N LYS A 176 26.87 -24.52 -28.38
CA LYS A 176 27.16 -25.35 -27.23
C LYS A 176 28.63 -25.15 -26.91
N THR A 177 28.95 -24.41 -25.86
CA THR A 177 30.35 -24.30 -25.40
C THR A 177 30.49 -24.77 -23.97
N LYS A 178 31.36 -25.77 -23.85
CA LYS A 178 31.73 -26.54 -22.68
C LYS A 178 32.99 -25.91 -22.09
N GLY A 179 32.98 -25.65 -20.79
CA GLY A 179 34.17 -25.57 -19.94
C GLY A 179 34.78 -24.18 -19.77
N ALA A 180 34.94 -23.76 -18.51
CA ALA A 180 36.23 -23.37 -17.90
C ALA A 180 35.98 -22.49 -16.66
N SER A 181 36.39 -23.05 -15.52
CA SER A 181 37.04 -22.38 -14.39
C SER A 181 37.28 -20.86 -14.44
N GLY A 182 36.82 -20.18 -13.39
CA GLY A 182 37.69 -19.32 -12.57
C GLY A 182 38.01 -17.92 -13.11
N GLN A 183 37.18 -16.95 -12.75
CA GLN A 183 37.66 -15.67 -12.24
C GLN A 183 36.54 -14.97 -11.45
N SER A 184 36.74 -14.91 -10.12
CA SER A 184 35.97 -14.06 -9.21
C SER A 184 36.35 -12.60 -9.48
N GLY A 185 35.85 -12.05 -10.58
CA GLY A 185 35.84 -10.61 -10.79
C GLY A 185 34.79 -10.01 -9.88
N THR A 186 35.22 -9.31 -8.83
CA THR A 186 34.34 -8.42 -8.07
C THR A 186 33.76 -7.41 -9.05
N ASP A 187 32.47 -7.57 -9.35
CA ASP A 187 31.71 -6.70 -10.23
C ASP A 187 31.82 -5.25 -9.70
N PRO A 188 32.22 -4.26 -10.53
CA PRO A 188 32.33 -2.86 -10.10
C PRO A 188 31.04 -2.34 -9.44
N ALA A 189 29.89 -2.92 -9.78
CA ALA A 189 28.62 -2.63 -9.11
C ALA A 189 28.62 -3.00 -7.61
N THR A 190 29.22 -4.14 -7.24
CA THR A 190 29.29 -4.57 -5.83
C THR A 190 30.20 -3.66 -5.02
N ILE A 191 31.29 -3.17 -5.62
CA ILE A 191 32.22 -2.21 -5.00
C ILE A 191 31.50 -0.88 -4.75
N LEU A 192 30.73 -0.38 -5.72
CA LEU A 192 29.96 0.86 -5.57
C LEU A 192 28.94 0.77 -4.43
N VAL A 193 28.20 -0.34 -4.34
CA VAL A 193 27.22 -0.58 -3.27
C VAL A 193 27.90 -0.61 -1.89
N ALA A 194 29.05 -1.28 -1.78
CA ALA A 194 29.81 -1.32 -0.53
C ALA A 194 30.28 0.09 -0.11
N VAL A 195 30.77 0.91 -1.05
CA VAL A 195 31.19 2.29 -0.78
C VAL A 195 30.01 3.16 -0.33
N MET A 196 28.86 3.06 -0.99
CA MET A 196 27.66 3.82 -0.62
C MET A 196 27.12 3.41 0.75
N ALA A 197 27.15 2.11 1.07
CA ALA A 197 26.74 1.62 2.39
C ALA A 197 27.65 2.18 3.50
N VAL A 198 28.97 2.19 3.30
CA VAL A 198 29.92 2.78 4.26
C VAL A 198 29.70 4.29 4.41
N LEU A 199 29.47 5.01 3.31
CA LEU A 199 29.17 6.45 3.33
C LEU A 199 27.89 6.76 4.12
N LEU A 200 26.83 5.97 3.93
CA LEU A 200 25.57 6.11 4.65
C LEU A 200 25.76 5.92 6.16
N VAL A 201 26.51 4.89 6.57
CA VAL A 201 26.81 4.62 7.99
C VAL A 201 27.58 5.79 8.61
N LEU A 202 28.54 6.36 7.89
CA LEU A 202 29.29 7.55 8.35
C LEU A 202 28.39 8.78 8.51
N LEU A 203 27.47 9.02 7.57
CA LEU A 203 26.50 10.12 7.65
C LEU A 203 25.54 9.95 8.83
N LEU A 204 25.04 8.74 9.06
CA LEU A 204 24.18 8.44 10.21
C LEU A 204 24.92 8.63 11.54
N ALA A 205 26.17 8.18 11.63
CA ALA A 205 27.01 8.38 12.81
C ALA A 205 27.27 9.88 13.08
N ALA A 206 27.55 10.65 12.03
CA ALA A 206 27.72 12.11 12.13
C ALA A 206 26.43 12.80 12.59
N LEU A 207 25.27 12.40 12.06
CA LEU A 207 23.97 12.92 12.47
C LEU A 207 23.69 12.64 13.95
N VAL A 208 23.90 11.40 14.41
CA VAL A 208 23.74 11.02 15.82
C VAL A 208 24.69 11.82 16.71
N TYR A 209 25.93 12.03 16.27
CA TYR A 209 26.91 12.84 16.98
C TYR A 209 26.44 14.30 17.12
N VAL A 210 25.94 14.90 16.03
CA VAL A 210 25.38 16.26 16.05
C VAL A 210 24.19 16.34 17.00
N VAL A 211 23.23 15.42 16.91
CA VAL A 211 22.04 15.38 17.80
C VAL A 211 22.43 15.22 19.27
N ARG A 212 23.45 14.39 19.57
CA ARG A 212 23.94 14.25 20.95
C ARG A 212 24.63 15.51 21.45
N ARG A 213 25.38 16.20 20.58
CA ARG A 213 26.08 17.44 20.93
C ARG A 213 25.13 18.63 21.06
N SER A 214 24.04 18.67 20.28
CA SER A 214 23.05 19.75 20.30
C SER A 214 21.93 19.55 21.31
N ARG A 215 21.93 18.48 22.10
CA ARG A 215 21.10 18.38 23.31
C ARG A 215 21.77 19.18 24.43
N PRO A 216 21.31 20.42 24.74
CA PRO A 216 21.76 21.10 25.95
C PRO A 216 21.41 20.20 27.15
N LEU A 217 22.34 20.05 28.08
CA LEU A 217 22.07 19.39 29.36
C LEU A 217 20.90 20.13 30.01
N ALA A 218 19.72 19.48 30.02
CA ALA A 218 18.58 19.95 30.77
C ALA A 218 19.01 20.02 32.23
N ALA A 219 19.08 21.23 32.76
CA ALA A 219 19.41 21.47 34.16
C ALA A 219 18.44 20.67 35.04
N PRO A 220 18.93 19.93 36.04
CA PRO A 220 18.07 19.16 36.94
C PRO A 220 17.15 20.14 37.67
N HIS A 221 15.86 20.09 37.35
CA HIS A 221 14.84 20.83 38.07
C HIS A 221 14.65 20.15 39.43
N ALA A 222 15.30 20.71 40.45
CA ALA A 222 14.92 20.50 41.83
C ALA A 222 13.61 21.26 42.10
N GLY A 223 12.57 20.54 42.50
CA GLY A 223 11.29 21.11 42.94
C GLY A 223 10.20 20.04 42.89
N ALA A 224 9.93 19.37 44.00
CA ALA A 224 9.02 19.78 45.07
C ALA A 224 7.70 19.01 44.96
N LEU A 225 7.52 18.05 45.88
CA LEU A 225 6.27 17.36 46.17
C LEU A 225 5.19 18.37 46.56
N PRO A 226 3.92 18.08 46.25
CA PRO A 226 2.94 18.10 47.32
C PRO A 226 2.09 16.82 47.37
N ALA A 227 1.87 16.39 48.61
CA ALA A 227 0.85 15.43 49.00
C ALA A 227 -0.55 16.06 48.90
N SER A 228 -1.53 15.29 48.43
CA SER A 228 -2.94 15.51 48.78
C SER A 228 -3.73 14.20 48.65
N SER A 229 -4.18 13.72 49.80
CA SER A 229 -5.20 12.70 50.00
C SER A 229 -6.58 13.16 49.55
N GLY A 230 -7.45 12.24 49.09
CA GLY A 230 -8.90 12.40 49.26
C GLY A 230 -9.79 11.94 48.10
N ARG A 231 -10.21 10.67 48.18
CA ARG A 231 -11.62 10.20 48.22
C ARG A 231 -12.64 10.73 47.18
N ALA A 232 -13.25 9.75 46.50
CA ALA A 232 -14.62 9.67 46.00
C ALA A 232 -14.94 10.04 44.53
N ALA A 233 -15.74 9.13 43.95
CA ALA A 233 -16.71 9.31 42.88
C ALA A 233 -16.16 9.60 41.47
N GLU A 234 -15.91 8.51 40.74
CA GLU A 234 -15.71 8.52 39.29
C GLU A 234 -17.07 8.70 38.60
N THR A 235 -17.43 9.97 38.36
CA THR A 235 -18.52 10.35 37.46
C THR A 235 -17.88 10.94 36.20
N THR A 236 -18.09 10.23 35.09
CA THR A 236 -17.76 10.63 33.73
C THR A 236 -18.23 12.06 33.42
N THR A 237 -17.33 13.04 33.36
CA THR A 237 -17.62 14.38 32.80
C THR A 237 -16.35 15.06 32.29
N ARG A 238 -16.29 15.21 30.96
CA ARG A 238 -15.60 16.26 30.17
C ARG A 238 -14.23 16.75 30.67
N LEU A 239 -13.18 16.25 30.01
CA LEU A 239 -11.98 17.05 29.73
C LEU A 239 -12.05 17.50 28.26
N ARG A 240 -12.76 18.61 28.05
CA ARG A 240 -12.67 19.41 26.82
C ARG A 240 -11.60 20.45 27.07
N THR A 241 -10.35 20.10 26.80
CA THR A 241 -9.23 21.04 26.84
C THR A 241 -9.36 21.93 25.60
N THR A 242 -9.92 23.12 25.77
CA THR A 242 -9.96 24.18 24.76
C THR A 242 -8.52 24.68 24.53
N PRO A 243 -7.90 24.53 23.35
CA PRO A 243 -6.65 25.20 23.06
C PRO A 243 -6.92 26.70 22.96
N ALA A 244 -6.14 27.49 23.68
CA ALA A 244 -6.18 28.94 23.64
C ALA A 244 -6.03 29.44 22.20
N ALA A 245 -6.95 30.32 21.79
CA ALA A 245 -6.93 30.95 20.48
C ALA A 245 -5.64 31.75 20.29
N ALA A 246 -4.77 31.29 19.40
CA ALA A 246 -3.62 32.05 18.96
C ALA A 246 -4.09 33.35 18.28
N PRO A 247 -3.54 34.52 18.64
CA PRO A 247 -4.01 35.79 18.13
C PRO A 247 -3.64 35.96 16.65
N GLY A 248 -4.66 36.23 15.82
CA GLY A 248 -4.54 37.18 14.71
C GLY A 248 -3.84 36.71 13.44
N ARG A 249 -4.06 35.49 12.95
CA ARG A 249 -3.72 35.19 11.54
C ARG A 249 -4.72 35.92 10.65
N SER A 250 -4.30 37.04 10.07
CA SER A 250 -5.10 37.81 9.13
C SER A 250 -5.60 36.90 8.00
N PRO A 251 -6.85 37.06 7.55
CA PRO A 251 -7.43 36.22 6.50
C PRO A 251 -6.57 36.33 5.25
N ALA A 252 -5.99 35.20 4.84
CA ALA A 252 -5.24 35.13 3.59
C ALA A 252 -6.22 35.48 2.46
N SER A 253 -5.97 36.61 1.80
CA SER A 253 -6.66 36.98 0.58
C SER A 253 -6.52 35.82 -0.40
N ARG A 254 -7.63 35.40 -1.03
CA ARG A 254 -7.73 34.30 -1.99
C ARG A 254 -6.72 34.51 -3.13
N LYS A 255 -5.51 34.00 -2.97
CA LYS A 255 -4.43 34.09 -3.96
C LYS A 255 -4.24 32.71 -4.57
N GLY A 256 -4.55 32.59 -5.86
CA GLY A 256 -4.28 31.39 -6.64
C GLY A 256 -5.51 30.78 -7.31
N PRO A 257 -5.28 29.81 -8.23
CA PRO A 257 -6.34 29.07 -8.88
C PRO A 257 -7.16 28.29 -7.84
N SER A 258 -8.48 28.43 -7.88
CA SER A 258 -9.39 27.68 -7.01
C SER A 258 -9.90 26.42 -7.70
N ARG A 259 -9.89 25.30 -6.95
CA ARG A 259 -10.45 24.01 -7.39
C ARG A 259 -11.71 23.69 -6.58
N SER A 260 -12.70 23.02 -7.18
CA SER A 260 -13.90 22.60 -6.44
C SER A 260 -13.64 21.27 -5.73
N ALA A 261 -14.01 21.17 -4.46
CA ALA A 261 -13.88 19.97 -3.65
C ALA A 261 -15.17 19.69 -2.87
N VAL A 262 -15.34 18.46 -2.39
CA VAL A 262 -16.48 18.04 -1.56
C VAL A 262 -16.02 17.81 -0.12
N VAL A 263 -16.71 18.41 0.85
CA VAL A 263 -16.40 18.22 2.27
C VAL A 263 -16.71 16.79 2.70
N ARG A 264 -15.76 16.11 3.33
CA ARG A 264 -15.94 14.73 3.82
C ARG A 264 -16.02 14.66 5.34
N THR A 265 -15.41 15.60 6.05
CA THR A 265 -15.55 15.77 7.50
C THR A 265 -15.71 17.25 7.85
N ASP A 266 -16.20 17.54 9.05
CA ASP A 266 -16.32 18.93 9.54
C ASP A 266 -14.98 19.68 9.45
N LEU A 267 -14.99 20.89 8.89
CA LEU A 267 -13.78 21.69 8.58
C LEU A 267 -13.32 22.61 9.73
N HIS A 268 -13.73 22.37 10.97
CA HIS A 268 -13.37 23.19 12.13
C HIS A 268 -12.80 22.36 13.30
N PRO A 269 -11.57 22.65 13.77
CA PRO A 269 -10.59 23.60 13.21
C PRO A 269 -9.90 23.08 11.93
N GLN A 270 -9.97 21.76 11.68
CA GLN A 270 -9.41 21.06 10.53
C GLN A 270 -10.35 19.90 10.16
N GLY A 271 -10.42 19.58 8.87
CA GLY A 271 -11.13 18.41 8.36
C GLY A 271 -10.55 17.93 7.05
N TYR A 272 -11.33 17.15 6.31
CA TYR A 272 -10.95 16.58 5.02
C TYR A 272 -11.92 16.99 3.92
N VAL A 273 -11.35 17.27 2.76
CA VAL A 273 -12.07 17.51 1.52
C VAL A 273 -11.62 16.50 0.48
N GLU A 274 -12.53 16.06 -0.36
CA GLU A 274 -12.22 15.24 -1.53
C GLU A 274 -12.04 16.13 -2.75
N LEU A 275 -10.85 16.07 -3.33
CA LEU A 275 -10.48 16.71 -4.58
C LEU A 275 -9.99 15.62 -5.53
N ASP A 276 -10.58 15.49 -6.71
CA ASP A 276 -10.24 14.48 -7.72
C ASP A 276 -10.18 13.05 -7.16
N ARG A 277 -11.14 12.70 -6.28
CA ARG A 277 -11.25 11.41 -5.56
C ARG A 277 -10.15 11.11 -4.55
N VAL A 278 -9.33 12.10 -4.21
CA VAL A 278 -8.29 11.99 -3.17
C VAL A 278 -8.66 12.87 -1.98
N LEU A 279 -8.45 12.36 -0.77
CA LEU A 279 -8.69 13.10 0.48
C LEU A 279 -7.50 13.98 0.81
N TYR A 280 -7.75 15.27 0.97
CA TYR A 280 -6.77 16.26 1.42
C TYR A 280 -7.20 16.86 2.75
N ARG A 281 -6.22 17.15 3.60
CA ARG A 281 -6.44 17.93 4.83
C ARG A 281 -6.78 19.36 4.43
N ALA A 282 -7.78 19.93 5.08
CA ALA A 282 -8.21 21.30 4.81
C ALA A 282 -8.63 22.05 6.07
N VAL A 283 -8.51 23.38 6.01
CA VAL A 283 -8.98 24.33 7.01
C VAL A 283 -10.01 25.27 6.42
N TRP A 284 -11.04 25.61 7.18
CA TRP A 284 -11.98 26.64 6.77
C TRP A 284 -11.33 28.04 6.86
N ALA A 285 -11.29 28.73 5.74
CA ALA A 285 -10.51 29.95 5.57
C ALA A 285 -11.32 31.25 5.65
N GLN A 286 -12.65 31.17 5.69
CA GLN A 286 -13.54 32.34 5.69
C GLN A 286 -13.98 32.70 7.13
N PRO A 287 -13.34 33.68 7.78
CA PRO A 287 -13.78 34.12 9.11
C PRO A 287 -15.18 34.73 9.02
N GLY A 288 -15.99 34.50 10.05
CA GLY A 288 -17.36 35.05 10.16
C GLY A 288 -18.44 34.24 9.46
N GLN A 289 -18.09 33.17 8.74
CA GLN A 289 -19.05 32.22 8.20
C GLN A 289 -18.78 30.84 8.80
N PRO A 290 -19.80 30.09 9.28
CA PRO A 290 -19.59 28.72 9.71
C PRO A 290 -19.17 27.85 8.52
N PRO A 291 -18.27 26.87 8.70
CA PRO A 291 -17.94 25.92 7.65
C PRO A 291 -19.18 25.11 7.27
N PRO A 292 -19.30 24.73 5.99
CA PRO A 292 -20.37 23.84 5.58
C PRO A 292 -20.12 22.42 6.11
N GLY A 293 -21.21 21.65 6.31
CA GLY A 293 -21.12 20.26 6.74
C GLY A 293 -20.67 19.29 5.65
N PRO A 294 -20.46 18.00 5.99
CA PRO A 294 -20.10 16.96 5.04
C PRO A 294 -21.08 16.84 3.86
N GLY A 295 -20.54 16.58 2.66
CA GLY A 295 -21.28 16.51 1.40
C GLY A 295 -21.40 17.86 0.66
N ALA A 296 -21.16 18.98 1.33
CA ALA A 296 -21.19 20.29 0.69
C ALA A 296 -20.00 20.52 -0.24
N ARG A 297 -20.19 21.37 -1.26
CA ARG A 297 -19.11 21.81 -2.16
C ARG A 297 -18.43 23.05 -1.61
N VAL A 298 -17.11 23.07 -1.69
CA VAL A 298 -16.25 24.21 -1.34
C VAL A 298 -15.26 24.47 -2.47
N ASP A 299 -14.69 25.67 -2.50
CA ASP A 299 -13.53 25.97 -3.33
C ASP A 299 -12.26 25.88 -2.47
N VAL A 300 -11.23 25.19 -2.95
CA VAL A 300 -9.96 25.01 -2.24
C VAL A 300 -8.81 25.70 -2.96
N THR A 301 -7.90 26.28 -2.19
CA THR A 301 -6.60 26.79 -2.66
C THR A 301 -5.47 26.18 -1.84
N GLU A 302 -4.27 26.13 -2.41
CA GLU A 302 -3.07 25.73 -1.67
C GLU A 302 -2.71 26.75 -0.60
N ALA A 303 -2.03 26.30 0.45
CA ALA A 303 -1.48 27.17 1.46
C ALA A 303 -0.40 28.08 0.85
N PRO A 304 -0.24 29.32 1.34
CA PRO A 304 0.88 30.17 0.97
C PRO A 304 2.24 29.55 1.34
N GLU A 305 2.27 28.73 2.38
CA GLU A 305 3.47 28.04 2.82
C GLU A 305 3.77 26.83 1.90
N PRO A 306 4.95 26.80 1.24
CA PRO A 306 5.27 25.80 0.22
C PRO A 306 5.32 24.35 0.72
N ASP A 307 5.48 24.16 2.03
CA ASP A 307 5.59 22.84 2.67
C ASP A 307 4.32 22.41 3.43
N SER A 308 3.19 23.10 3.22
CA SER A 308 1.95 22.80 3.93
C SER A 308 1.03 21.91 3.10
N ASP A 309 0.87 20.65 3.50
CA ASP A 309 -0.10 19.68 2.95
C ASP A 309 -1.57 20.02 3.27
N VAL A 310 -1.84 21.24 3.75
CA VAL A 310 -3.17 21.69 4.18
C VAL A 310 -3.74 22.66 3.16
N LEU A 311 -4.92 22.34 2.64
CA LEU A 311 -5.67 23.21 1.76
C LEU A 311 -6.51 24.23 2.54
N TYR A 312 -6.71 25.42 1.96
CA TYR A 312 -7.61 26.43 2.49
C TYR A 312 -8.95 26.34 1.75
N ALA A 313 -10.02 26.03 2.48
CA ALA A 313 -11.38 25.90 1.95
C ALA A 313 -12.18 27.19 2.12
N PHE A 314 -12.87 27.60 1.06
CA PHE A 314 -13.68 28.81 0.97
C PHE A 314 -15.10 28.48 0.50
N PRO A 315 -16.08 29.38 0.73
CA PRO A 315 -17.38 29.28 0.10
C PRO A 315 -17.25 29.19 -1.42
N PRO A 316 -18.09 28.39 -2.10
CA PRO A 316 -18.07 28.30 -3.56
C PRO A 316 -18.32 29.67 -4.18
N ALA A 317 -17.54 30.05 -5.20
CA ALA A 317 -17.71 31.31 -5.91
C ALA A 317 -19.14 31.43 -6.48
N THR A 318 -19.80 32.55 -6.17
CA THR A 318 -21.13 32.90 -6.70
C THR A 318 -21.10 32.87 -8.23
N GLY A 319 -21.83 31.94 -8.83
CA GLY A 319 -21.91 31.76 -10.30
C GLY A 319 -21.58 30.37 -10.82
N ARG A 320 -21.01 29.46 -10.01
CA ARG A 320 -20.73 28.06 -10.42
C ARG A 320 -21.85 27.05 -10.12
N GLN A 321 -22.97 27.47 -9.54
CA GLN A 321 -24.03 26.55 -9.08
C GLN A 321 -24.97 26.03 -10.18
N THR A 322 -24.74 26.31 -11.46
CA THR A 322 -25.77 26.10 -12.51
C THR A 322 -25.72 24.79 -13.29
N HIS A 323 -24.81 23.84 -13.03
CA HIS A 323 -24.84 22.56 -13.76
C HIS A 323 -24.53 21.35 -12.87
N ALA A 324 -25.57 20.79 -12.25
CA ALA A 324 -25.60 19.38 -11.89
C ALA A 324 -27.06 18.93 -11.81
N ARG A 325 -27.51 18.21 -12.83
CA ARG A 325 -28.73 17.40 -12.82
C ARG A 325 -28.29 15.95 -12.95
#